data_AF-A0A936D7R6-F1
#
_entry.id   AF-A0A936D7R6-F1
#
_cell.length_a   1.000
_cell.length_b   1.000
_cell.length_c   1.000
_cell.angle_alpha   90.00
_cell.angle_beta   90.00
_cell.angle_gamma   90.00
#
_symmetry.space_group_name_H-M   'P 1'
#
loop_
_entity.id
_entity.type
_entity.pdbx_description
1 polymer ?
#
loop_
_entity_poly.entity_id
_entity_poly.type
_entity_poly.pdbx_seq_one_letter_code
_entity_poly.pdbx_strand_id
1 'polypeptide(L)'
;MIGLLDPALFLARAEAEVVSDLEVVLRACREHNVELTPLREYWPALWNELGSTLERQLSPQAKRTLQAVRSAAPPSDAHIASLSANAGVAWRRGFTVLFGGPHLQPPWTDRMALAVIRAASNGQQAVMFCRRVNGRNLVIHAAGNSTLHENTRWVLHVQPSGVGPRQVLCVHHPRNLRERWTSRFDWRLPTTSDGARYPFCVPNQWWKGSTTAFRTVSSKPAWIDAHGNGWARPNINGGAGYHWDVFIQDTAAQQAIGVNQINVVEFGAPSPEGRPGHLHHVPSAKQAAVMDAGWSC
;
A
#
# COMPACT_ATOMS: atom_id res chain seq x y z
N MET A 1 -1.29 -10.88 -14.09
CA MET A 1 -0.33 -10.48 -13.03
C MET A 1 -0.36 -11.56 -11.97
N ILE A 2 0.78 -11.98 -11.40
CA ILE A 2 0.80 -13.02 -10.35
C ILE A 2 0.72 -12.34 -8.99
N GLY A 3 -0.30 -12.70 -8.20
CA GLY A 3 -0.47 -12.26 -6.83
C GLY A 3 -0.01 -13.33 -5.84
N LEU A 4 0.81 -12.92 -4.87
CA LEU A 4 1.17 -13.72 -3.71
C LEU A 4 0.48 -13.16 -2.46
N LEU A 5 0.26 -14.00 -1.46
CA LEU A 5 -0.39 -13.61 -0.21
C LEU A 5 0.63 -13.58 0.92
N ASP A 6 0.68 -12.48 1.64
CA ASP A 6 1.40 -12.36 2.90
C ASP A 6 0.78 -13.29 3.95
N PRO A 7 1.54 -14.22 4.56
CA PRO A 7 1.07 -15.08 5.64
C PRO A 7 0.41 -14.32 6.81
N ALA A 8 0.80 -13.07 7.05
CA ALA A 8 0.19 -12.25 8.10
C ALA A 8 -1.29 -11.92 7.87
N LEU A 9 -1.79 -12.06 6.63
CA LEU A 9 -3.22 -11.97 6.32
C LEU A 9 -4.03 -13.06 7.03
N PHE A 10 -3.39 -14.16 7.46
CA PHE A 10 -4.02 -15.33 8.04
C PHE A 10 -3.82 -15.45 9.56
N LEU A 11 -3.14 -14.49 10.18
CA LEU A 11 -2.96 -14.47 11.64
C LEU A 11 -4.28 -14.10 12.35
N ALA A 12 -4.53 -14.74 13.50
CA ALA A 12 -5.69 -14.49 14.34
C ALA A 12 -5.80 -13.00 14.74
N ARG A 13 -6.99 -12.44 14.57
CA ARG A 13 -7.35 -11.04 14.89
C ARG A 13 -8.86 -10.87 14.86
N ALA A 14 -9.35 -9.65 15.11
CA ALA A 14 -10.76 -9.33 14.99
C ALA A 14 -11.30 -9.70 13.59
N GLU A 15 -12.44 -10.39 13.55
CA GLU A 15 -13.02 -10.92 12.32
C GLU A 15 -13.22 -9.83 11.26
N ALA A 16 -13.68 -8.65 11.66
CA ALA A 16 -13.89 -7.51 10.76
C ALA A 16 -12.59 -7.09 10.04
N GLU A 17 -11.44 -7.15 10.72
CA GLU A 17 -10.14 -6.85 10.10
C GLU A 17 -9.72 -7.93 9.10
N VAL A 18 -9.98 -9.21 9.42
CA VAL A 18 -9.71 -10.32 8.51
C VAL A 18 -10.52 -10.15 7.23
N VAL A 19 -11.83 -9.96 7.37
CA VAL A 19 -12.74 -9.81 6.23
C VAL A 19 -12.33 -8.61 5.37
N SER A 20 -12.09 -7.46 5.98
CA SER A 20 -11.68 -6.24 5.27
C SER A 20 -10.38 -6.44 4.46
N ASP A 21 -9.35 -7.05 5.05
CA ASP A 21 -8.09 -7.33 4.35
C ASP A 21 -8.27 -8.31 3.18
N LEU A 22 -9.09 -9.36 3.35
CA LEU A 22 -9.33 -10.37 2.31
C LEU A 22 -10.22 -9.82 1.18
N GLU A 23 -11.17 -8.95 1.50
CA GLU A 23 -11.98 -8.24 0.49
C GLU A 23 -11.11 -7.31 -0.37
N VAL A 24 -10.10 -6.67 0.22
CA VAL A 24 -9.09 -5.91 -0.54
C VAL A 24 -8.38 -6.79 -1.56
N VAL A 25 -7.97 -8.01 -1.17
CA VAL A 25 -7.34 -8.97 -2.07
C VAL A 25 -8.29 -9.35 -3.21
N LEU A 26 -9.51 -9.76 -2.89
CA LEU A 26 -10.52 -10.15 -3.90
C LEU A 26 -10.85 -9.03 -4.87
N ARG A 27 -11.00 -7.80 -4.35
CA ARG A 27 -11.25 -6.61 -5.16
C ARG A 27 -10.08 -6.33 -6.10
N ALA A 28 -8.85 -6.40 -5.62
CA ALA A 28 -7.67 -6.25 -6.47
C ALA A 28 -7.60 -7.35 -7.54
N CYS A 29 -7.90 -8.60 -7.21
CA CYS A 29 -7.93 -9.69 -8.20
C CYS A 29 -8.93 -9.41 -9.33
N ARG A 30 -10.15 -8.96 -8.98
CA ARG A 30 -11.21 -8.64 -9.96
C ARG A 30 -10.89 -7.41 -10.81
N GLU A 31 -10.46 -6.32 -10.18
CA GLU A 31 -10.24 -5.05 -10.87
C GLU A 31 -8.97 -5.03 -11.72
N HIS A 32 -7.97 -5.84 -11.36
CA HIS A 32 -6.63 -5.80 -11.96
C HIS A 32 -6.19 -7.09 -12.61
N ASN A 33 -7.09 -8.08 -12.75
CA ASN A 33 -6.78 -9.40 -13.31
C ASN A 33 -5.52 -10.00 -12.65
N VAL A 34 -5.49 -9.95 -11.30
CA VAL A 34 -4.43 -10.56 -10.51
C VAL A 34 -4.80 -12.01 -10.24
N GLU A 35 -3.93 -12.92 -10.65
CA GLU A 35 -4.09 -14.35 -10.47
C GLU A 35 -3.36 -14.79 -9.20
N LEU A 36 -4.08 -15.39 -8.25
CA LEU A 36 -3.50 -15.97 -7.04
C LEU A 36 -2.95 -17.37 -7.34
N THR A 37 -1.86 -17.44 -8.11
CA THR A 37 -1.31 -18.71 -8.57
C THR A 37 -0.85 -19.57 -7.39
N PRO A 38 -1.33 -20.83 -7.26
CA PRO A 38 -1.07 -21.68 -6.10
C PRO A 38 0.34 -22.30 -6.15
N LEU A 39 1.38 -21.48 -5.93
CA LEU A 39 2.77 -21.92 -5.97
C LEU A 39 3.10 -22.92 -4.85
N ARG A 40 3.71 -24.06 -5.23
CA ARG A 40 4.04 -25.18 -4.31
C ARG A 40 4.85 -24.75 -3.09
N GLU A 41 5.69 -23.72 -3.23
CA GLU A 41 6.63 -23.26 -2.21
C GLU A 41 5.92 -22.71 -0.96
N TYR A 42 4.70 -22.18 -1.10
CA TYR A 42 4.00 -21.52 0.01
C TYR A 42 2.52 -21.84 0.10
N TRP A 43 1.83 -22.13 -1.01
CA TRP A 43 0.37 -22.23 -1.02
C TRP A 43 -0.17 -23.36 -0.13
N PRO A 44 0.36 -24.61 -0.19
CA PRO A 44 -0.10 -25.67 0.72
C PRO A 44 0.16 -25.33 2.19
N ALA A 45 1.35 -24.80 2.50
CA ALA A 45 1.71 -24.39 3.86
C ALA A 45 0.81 -23.27 4.38
N LEU A 46 0.46 -22.30 3.52
CA LEU A 46 -0.42 -21.18 3.88
C LEU A 46 -1.76 -21.68 4.38
N TRP A 47 -2.37 -22.60 3.64
CA TRP A 47 -3.69 -23.12 4.00
C TRP A 47 -3.62 -24.14 5.13
N ASN A 48 -2.62 -25.04 5.13
CA ASN A 48 -2.54 -26.09 6.14
C ASN A 48 -2.13 -25.55 7.51
N GLU A 49 -1.17 -24.63 7.57
CA GLU A 49 -0.61 -24.12 8.83
C GLU A 49 -1.40 -22.92 9.37
N LEU A 50 -1.81 -21.98 8.49
CA LEU A 50 -2.44 -20.72 8.91
C LEU A 50 -3.93 -20.65 8.56
N GLY A 51 -4.28 -20.97 7.31
CA GLY A 51 -5.65 -20.87 6.80
C GLY A 51 -6.63 -21.75 7.56
N SER A 52 -6.28 -23.01 7.84
CA SER A 52 -7.11 -23.96 8.58
C SER A 52 -7.35 -23.53 10.04
N THR A 53 -6.34 -22.93 10.66
CA THR A 53 -6.42 -22.40 12.02
C THR A 53 -7.32 -21.17 12.07
N LEU A 54 -7.14 -20.24 11.13
CA LEU A 54 -8.00 -19.09 11.00
C LEU A 54 -9.45 -19.50 10.70
N GLU A 55 -9.67 -20.41 9.75
CA GLU A 55 -11.00 -20.86 9.35
C GLU A 55 -11.80 -21.38 10.55
N ARG A 56 -11.17 -22.15 11.46
CA ARG A 56 -11.84 -22.66 12.68
C ARG A 56 -12.34 -21.56 13.62
N GLN A 57 -11.75 -20.37 13.58
CA GLN A 57 -12.07 -19.24 14.47
C GLN A 57 -13.10 -18.27 13.88
N LEU A 58 -13.36 -18.36 12.57
CA LEU A 58 -14.24 -17.44 11.87
C LEU A 58 -15.71 -17.85 11.91
N SER A 59 -16.60 -16.86 11.90
CA SER A 59 -18.03 -17.04 11.65
C SER A 59 -18.27 -17.66 10.26
N PRO A 60 -19.44 -18.28 10.02
CA PRO A 60 -19.81 -18.78 8.69
C PRO A 60 -19.70 -17.71 7.59
N GLN A 61 -20.00 -16.44 7.90
CA GLN A 61 -19.90 -15.36 6.93
C GLN A 61 -18.45 -15.06 6.58
N ALA A 62 -17.57 -14.91 7.57
CA ALA A 62 -16.15 -14.60 7.33
C ALA A 62 -15.41 -15.78 6.69
N LYS A 63 -15.80 -17.03 6.99
CA LYS A 63 -15.31 -18.24 6.29
C LYS A 63 -15.53 -18.16 4.79
N ARG A 64 -16.68 -17.65 4.33
CA ARG A 64 -16.95 -17.51 2.90
C ARG A 64 -15.96 -16.57 2.22
N THR A 65 -15.58 -15.47 2.86
CA THR A 65 -14.56 -14.55 2.32
C THR A 65 -13.19 -15.23 2.21
N LEU A 66 -12.79 -15.99 3.24
CA LEU A 66 -11.56 -16.79 3.21
C LEU A 66 -11.56 -17.85 2.10
N GLN A 67 -12.67 -18.58 1.96
CA GLN A 67 -12.86 -19.60 0.92
C GLN A 67 -12.91 -18.99 -0.48
N ALA A 68 -13.46 -17.78 -0.63
CA ALA A 68 -13.42 -17.05 -1.90
C ALA A 68 -11.99 -16.70 -2.31
N VAL A 69 -11.13 -16.29 -1.37
CA VAL A 69 -9.69 -16.06 -1.66
C VAL A 69 -9.01 -17.37 -2.08
N ARG A 70 -9.30 -18.48 -1.39
CA ARG A 70 -8.78 -19.80 -1.76
C ARG A 70 -9.23 -20.24 -3.15
N SER A 71 -10.48 -19.97 -3.50
CA SER A 71 -11.10 -20.38 -4.78
C SER A 71 -10.81 -19.43 -5.93
N ALA A 72 -10.25 -18.25 -5.66
CA ALA A 72 -9.78 -17.32 -6.68
C ALA A 72 -8.45 -17.78 -7.33
N ALA A 73 -7.78 -18.77 -6.74
CA ALA A 73 -6.65 -19.43 -7.37
C ALA A 73 -7.15 -20.31 -8.54
N PRO A 74 -6.50 -20.27 -9.72
CA PRO A 74 -6.84 -21.18 -10.80
C PRO A 74 -6.65 -22.64 -10.34
N PRO A 75 -7.47 -23.59 -10.84
CA PRO A 75 -7.21 -25.01 -10.64
C PRO A 75 -5.78 -25.35 -11.12
N SER A 76 -5.17 -26.34 -10.47
CA SER A 76 -3.72 -26.65 -10.38
C SER A 76 -2.91 -26.76 -11.68
N ASP A 77 -3.51 -26.54 -12.85
CA ASP A 77 -2.90 -26.66 -14.18
C ASP A 77 -2.35 -25.33 -14.74
N ALA A 78 -2.40 -24.24 -13.97
CA ALA A 78 -1.65 -23.02 -14.28
C ALA A 78 -0.13 -23.24 -14.00
N HIS A 79 0.52 -23.96 -14.90
CA HIS A 79 1.90 -24.42 -14.82
C HIS A 79 2.93 -23.27 -14.89
N ILE A 80 3.16 -22.58 -13.78
CA ILE A 80 4.47 -21.96 -13.59
C ILE A 80 5.47 -23.09 -13.33
N ALA A 81 6.54 -23.20 -14.12
CA ALA A 81 7.53 -24.25 -13.93
C ALA A 81 8.16 -24.19 -12.53
N SER A 82 8.45 -25.36 -11.97
CA SER A 82 9.12 -25.52 -10.69
C SER A 82 10.57 -25.01 -10.78
N LEU A 83 10.99 -24.12 -9.87
CA LEU A 83 12.35 -23.58 -9.88
C LEU A 83 13.39 -24.57 -9.35
N SER A 84 14.62 -24.47 -9.89
CA SER A 84 15.81 -25.14 -9.32
C SER A 84 16.30 -24.43 -8.06
N ALA A 85 17.18 -25.09 -7.29
CA ALA A 85 17.74 -24.56 -6.05
C ALA A 85 18.49 -23.21 -6.22
N ASN A 86 18.99 -22.91 -7.43
CA ASN A 86 19.76 -21.70 -7.75
C ASN A 86 18.98 -20.71 -8.62
N ALA A 87 17.65 -20.68 -8.51
CA ALA A 87 16.81 -19.93 -9.44
C ALA A 87 16.81 -18.41 -9.24
N GLY A 88 17.48 -17.88 -8.22
CA GLY A 88 17.66 -16.44 -8.06
C GLY A 88 18.11 -16.01 -6.68
N VAL A 89 18.23 -14.70 -6.50
CA VAL A 89 18.61 -14.05 -5.24
C VAL A 89 17.46 -13.19 -4.73
N ALA A 90 17.18 -13.27 -3.43
CA ALA A 90 16.26 -12.37 -2.73
C ALA A 90 17.05 -11.47 -1.77
N TRP A 91 16.75 -10.17 -1.75
CA TRP A 91 17.36 -9.25 -0.78
C TRP A 91 16.78 -9.53 0.61
N ARG A 92 17.53 -10.32 1.40
CA ARG A 92 17.06 -10.91 2.66
C ARG A 92 16.38 -9.92 3.61
N ARG A 93 16.92 -8.70 3.78
CA ARG A 93 16.38 -7.72 4.72
C ARG A 93 14.88 -7.45 4.53
N GLY A 94 14.40 -7.34 3.29
CA GLY A 94 12.98 -7.11 3.02
C GLY A 94 12.11 -8.30 3.43
N PHE A 95 12.56 -9.51 3.08
CA PHE A 95 11.88 -10.76 3.39
C PHE A 95 11.91 -11.08 4.88
N THR A 96 13.02 -10.85 5.59
CA THR A 96 13.10 -11.07 7.04
C THR A 96 12.16 -10.13 7.79
N VAL A 97 12.05 -8.86 7.38
CA VAL A 97 11.14 -7.91 8.03
C VAL A 97 9.68 -8.30 7.83
N LEU A 98 9.30 -8.77 6.64
CA LEU A 98 7.94 -9.25 6.43
C LEU A 98 7.73 -10.63 7.06
N PHE A 99 8.53 -11.63 6.74
CA PHE A 99 8.19 -13.03 6.98
C PHE A 99 8.96 -13.68 8.14
N GLY A 100 9.89 -12.96 8.77
CA GLY A 100 10.72 -13.46 9.87
C GLY A 100 10.25 -13.06 11.27
N GLY A 101 9.05 -12.50 11.40
CA GLY A 101 8.49 -12.12 12.71
C GLY A 101 8.13 -13.33 13.57
N PRO A 102 8.09 -13.21 14.91
CA PRO A 102 7.84 -14.33 15.84
C PRO A 102 6.47 -15.00 15.67
N HIS A 103 5.51 -14.27 15.09
CA HIS A 103 4.18 -14.78 14.78
C HIS A 103 4.15 -15.68 13.53
N LEU A 104 5.23 -15.70 12.76
CA LEU A 104 5.43 -16.56 11.60
C LEU A 104 6.62 -17.47 11.93
N GLN A 105 6.34 -18.60 12.57
CA GLN A 105 7.38 -19.60 12.87
C GLN A 105 8.15 -19.95 11.59
N PRO A 106 9.50 -20.03 11.61
CA PRO A 106 10.28 -20.43 10.44
C PRO A 106 9.71 -21.71 9.80
N PRO A 107 9.72 -21.85 8.46
CA PRO A 107 10.60 -21.17 7.51
C PRO A 107 9.89 -20.21 6.52
N TRP A 108 8.99 -19.32 6.99
CA TRP A 108 8.24 -18.41 6.10
C TRP A 108 9.12 -17.47 5.26
N THR A 109 10.25 -16.98 5.78
CA THR A 109 11.19 -16.14 5.02
C THR A 109 11.66 -16.81 3.74
N ASP A 110 12.14 -18.06 3.82
CA ASP A 110 12.69 -18.77 2.67
C ASP A 110 11.59 -19.25 1.72
N ARG A 111 10.47 -19.74 2.26
CA ARG A 111 9.29 -20.11 1.46
C ARG A 111 8.81 -18.96 0.58
N MET A 112 8.65 -17.78 1.19
CA MET A 112 8.19 -16.59 0.46
C MET A 112 9.26 -16.05 -0.50
N ALA A 113 10.55 -16.12 -0.16
CA ALA A 113 11.63 -15.75 -1.07
C ALA A 113 11.58 -16.61 -2.35
N LEU A 114 11.48 -17.93 -2.21
CA LEU A 114 11.40 -18.85 -3.34
C LEU A 114 10.12 -18.64 -4.16
N ALA A 115 8.96 -18.47 -3.50
CA ALA A 115 7.70 -18.20 -4.17
C ALA A 115 7.74 -16.90 -4.99
N VAL A 116 8.31 -15.82 -4.43
CA VAL A 116 8.43 -14.53 -5.12
C VAL A 116 9.41 -14.61 -6.29
N ILE A 117 10.56 -15.28 -6.13
CA ILE A 117 11.51 -15.51 -7.23
C ILE A 117 10.80 -16.30 -8.35
N ARG A 118 10.03 -17.34 -8.02
CA ARG A 118 9.26 -18.14 -8.99
C ARG A 118 8.25 -17.31 -9.74
N ALA A 119 7.45 -16.52 -9.04
CA ALA A 119 6.50 -15.62 -9.67
C ALA A 119 7.19 -14.63 -10.63
N ALA A 120 8.29 -14.02 -10.18
CA ALA A 120 9.06 -13.05 -10.97
C ALA A 120 9.86 -13.67 -12.13
N SER A 121 10.03 -14.99 -12.17
CA SER A 121 10.82 -15.70 -13.21
C SER A 121 10.08 -15.85 -14.54
N ASN A 122 8.74 -15.86 -14.55
CA ASN A 122 7.95 -16.16 -15.76
C ASN A 122 7.73 -14.95 -16.69
N GLY A 123 8.49 -13.87 -16.52
CA GLY A 123 8.30 -12.62 -17.27
C GLY A 123 7.02 -11.85 -16.92
N GLN A 124 6.11 -12.43 -16.13
CA GLN A 124 4.93 -11.76 -15.62
C GLN A 124 5.26 -10.86 -14.41
N GLN A 125 4.51 -9.78 -14.24
CA GLN A 125 4.60 -8.94 -13.05
C GLN A 125 4.08 -9.70 -11.82
N ALA A 126 4.90 -9.73 -10.76
CA ALA A 126 4.55 -10.29 -9.47
C ALA A 126 4.24 -9.18 -8.44
N VAL A 127 3.22 -9.41 -7.60
CA VAL A 127 2.83 -8.52 -6.49
C VAL A 127 2.60 -9.32 -5.21
N MET A 128 2.81 -8.70 -4.06
CA MET A 128 2.58 -9.29 -2.75
C MET A 128 1.44 -8.55 -2.06
N PHE A 129 0.31 -9.21 -1.82
CA PHE A 129 -0.74 -8.66 -0.98
C PHE A 129 -0.30 -8.71 0.49
N CYS A 130 -0.02 -7.55 1.08
CA CYS A 130 0.52 -7.42 2.43
C CYS A 130 -0.53 -6.87 3.39
N ARG A 131 -0.58 -7.47 4.58
CA ARG A 131 -1.25 -6.85 5.73
C ARG A 131 -0.35 -5.73 6.27
N ARG A 132 -0.92 -4.57 6.58
CA ARG A 132 -0.20 -3.52 7.32
C ARG A 132 -0.20 -3.86 8.81
N VAL A 133 0.97 -4.02 9.40
CA VAL A 133 1.16 -4.39 10.80
C VAL A 133 2.16 -3.43 11.43
N ASN A 134 1.72 -2.72 12.48
CA ASN A 134 2.56 -1.77 13.20
C ASN A 134 3.81 -2.46 13.76
N GLY A 135 4.98 -1.84 13.60
CA GLY A 135 6.27 -2.41 14.02
C GLY A 135 6.86 -3.47 13.08
N ARG A 136 6.12 -3.91 12.05
CA ARG A 136 6.60 -4.88 11.03
C ARG A 136 6.86 -4.18 9.70
N ASN A 137 5.80 -3.71 9.06
CA ASN A 137 5.85 -3.00 7.77
C ASN A 137 5.10 -1.68 7.79
N LEU A 138 4.63 -1.25 8.97
CA LEU A 138 3.96 0.01 9.21
C LEU A 138 4.60 0.70 10.41
N VAL A 139 4.82 2.00 10.30
CA VAL A 139 5.12 2.91 11.41
C VAL A 139 4.00 3.95 11.45
N ILE A 140 3.48 4.24 12.63
CA ILE A 140 2.46 5.27 12.84
C ILE A 140 3.13 6.48 13.48
N HIS A 141 3.16 7.59 12.74
CA HIS A 141 3.59 8.89 13.24
C HIS A 141 2.38 9.65 13.77
N ALA A 142 2.49 10.27 14.94
CA ALA A 142 1.37 10.99 15.53
C ALA A 142 1.84 12.31 16.17
N ALA A 143 1.03 13.36 16.02
CA ALA A 143 1.13 14.59 16.77
C ALA A 143 -0.28 15.13 17.04
N GLY A 144 -0.69 15.20 18.31
CA GLY A 144 -2.09 15.41 18.68
C GLY A 144 -2.97 14.31 18.07
N ASN A 145 -4.05 14.70 17.39
CA ASN A 145 -4.97 13.79 16.69
C ASN A 145 -4.63 13.61 15.20
N SER A 146 -3.50 14.15 14.73
CA SER A 146 -3.01 13.93 13.38
C SER A 146 -2.12 12.71 13.34
N THR A 147 -2.55 11.66 12.64
CA THR A 147 -1.77 10.42 12.44
C THR A 147 -1.33 10.27 10.98
N LEU A 148 -0.15 9.71 10.73
CA LEU A 148 0.34 9.37 9.40
C LEU A 148 0.89 7.96 9.41
N HIS A 149 0.43 7.15 8.45
CA HIS A 149 0.74 5.73 8.36
C HIS A 149 1.82 5.49 7.33
N GLU A 150 3.07 5.34 7.76
CA GLU A 150 4.20 5.07 6.87
C GLU A 150 4.40 3.57 6.65
N ASN A 151 4.20 3.10 5.42
CA ASN A 151 4.60 1.74 5.07
C ASN A 151 6.13 1.72 4.97
N THR A 152 6.81 0.90 5.78
CA THR A 152 8.27 0.79 5.78
C THR A 152 8.79 -0.29 4.83
N ARG A 153 7.89 -1.11 4.28
CA ARG A 153 8.17 -2.16 3.28
C ARG A 153 7.11 -2.15 2.19
N TRP A 154 7.29 -1.29 1.20
CA TRP A 154 6.40 -1.13 0.04
C TRP A 154 6.84 -1.93 -1.19
N VAL A 155 8.10 -2.40 -1.23
CA VAL A 155 8.67 -3.18 -2.32
C VAL A 155 9.60 -4.26 -1.74
N LEU A 156 9.56 -5.45 -2.34
CA LEU A 156 10.56 -6.49 -2.22
C LEU A 156 11.45 -6.51 -3.46
N HIS A 157 12.72 -6.84 -3.27
CA HIS A 157 13.68 -6.95 -4.36
C HIS A 157 14.11 -8.41 -4.54
N VAL A 158 14.07 -8.89 -5.77
CA VAL A 158 14.54 -10.21 -6.18
C VAL A 158 15.28 -10.12 -7.52
N GLN A 159 16.15 -11.08 -7.79
CA GLN A 159 16.89 -11.19 -9.04
C GLN A 159 16.82 -12.66 -9.47
N PRO A 160 15.78 -13.04 -10.24
CA PRO A 160 15.70 -14.36 -10.83
C PRO A 160 16.82 -14.58 -11.84
N SER A 161 17.34 -15.80 -11.90
CA SER A 161 18.41 -16.19 -12.82
C SER A 161 17.95 -16.00 -14.27
N GLY A 162 18.79 -15.38 -15.11
CA GLY A 162 18.48 -15.09 -16.51
C GLY A 162 17.46 -13.97 -16.77
N VAL A 163 16.80 -13.44 -15.74
CA VAL A 163 15.77 -12.37 -15.87
C VAL A 163 16.28 -11.01 -15.41
N GLY A 164 17.17 -11.00 -14.42
CA GLY A 164 17.73 -9.78 -13.82
C GLY A 164 16.89 -9.20 -12.67
N PRO A 165 17.29 -8.04 -12.12
CA PRO A 165 16.63 -7.46 -10.95
C PRO A 165 15.15 -7.11 -11.22
N ARG A 166 14.30 -7.40 -10.23
CA ARG A 166 12.86 -7.13 -10.24
C ARG A 166 12.43 -6.55 -8.90
N GLN A 167 11.48 -5.61 -8.98
CA GLN A 167 10.76 -5.08 -7.84
C GLN A 167 9.39 -5.75 -7.77
N VAL A 168 9.02 -6.21 -6.58
CA VAL A 168 7.75 -6.85 -6.28
C VAL A 168 7.00 -5.93 -5.33
N LEU A 169 5.89 -5.36 -5.80
CA LEU A 169 5.15 -4.35 -5.06
C LEU A 169 4.41 -4.99 -3.88
N CYS A 170 4.52 -4.40 -2.70
CA CYS A 170 3.72 -4.76 -1.53
C CYS A 170 2.42 -3.95 -1.58
N VAL A 171 1.31 -4.64 -1.79
CA VAL A 171 -0.02 -4.09 -2.05
C VAL A 171 -0.89 -4.28 -0.82
N HIS A 172 -1.48 -3.21 -0.31
CA HIS A 172 -2.46 -3.25 0.78
C HIS A 172 -3.76 -2.53 0.42
N HIS A 173 -3.87 -1.98 -0.79
CA HIS A 173 -5.07 -1.37 -1.34
C HIS A 173 -5.05 -1.54 -2.87
N PRO A 174 -6.18 -1.76 -3.57
CA PRO A 174 -6.18 -2.00 -5.02
C PRO A 174 -5.58 -0.83 -5.82
N ARG A 175 -5.74 0.39 -5.31
CA ARG A 175 -5.14 1.59 -5.91
C ARG A 175 -3.62 1.50 -6.07
N ASN A 176 -2.93 0.73 -5.22
CA ASN A 176 -1.49 0.51 -5.35
C ASN A 176 -1.09 -0.12 -6.69
N LEU A 177 -2.00 -0.87 -7.33
CA LEU A 177 -1.75 -1.47 -8.63
C LEU A 177 -1.86 -0.45 -9.78
N ARG A 178 -2.69 0.59 -9.62
CA ARG A 178 -2.85 1.69 -10.59
C ARG A 178 -1.76 2.75 -10.38
N GLU A 179 -1.57 3.14 -9.14
CA GLU A 179 -0.69 4.22 -8.69
C GLU A 179 0.42 3.65 -7.81
N ARG A 180 1.46 3.05 -8.40
CA ARG A 180 2.48 2.25 -7.68
C ARG A 180 3.11 2.95 -6.47
N TRP A 181 3.30 4.27 -6.55
CA TRP A 181 3.88 5.07 -5.47
C TRP A 181 3.01 5.08 -4.21
N THR A 182 1.70 4.85 -4.34
CA THR A 182 0.77 4.73 -3.20
C THR A 182 0.98 3.47 -2.36
N SER A 183 1.86 2.54 -2.76
CA SER A 183 2.33 1.49 -1.84
C SER A 183 3.27 2.04 -0.77
N ARG A 184 4.01 3.11 -1.10
CA ARG A 184 4.91 3.78 -0.14
C ARG A 184 4.19 4.87 0.63
N PHE A 185 3.52 5.75 -0.09
CA PHE A 185 2.75 6.85 0.46
C PHE A 185 1.32 6.42 0.79
N ASP A 186 0.51 7.31 1.34
CA ASP A 186 -0.89 7.00 1.62
C ASP A 186 -1.70 6.89 0.31
N TRP A 187 -2.47 5.82 0.18
CA TRP A 187 -3.32 5.58 -0.99
C TRP A 187 -4.46 6.57 -1.14
N ARG A 188 -4.73 7.43 -0.14
CA ARG A 188 -5.73 8.50 -0.20
C ARG A 188 -5.18 9.82 -0.74
N LEU A 189 -3.89 9.91 -1.04
CA LEU A 189 -3.32 11.12 -1.65
C LEU A 189 -3.87 11.29 -3.09
N PRO A 190 -4.38 12.46 -3.46
CA PRO A 190 -4.92 12.68 -4.80
C PRO A 190 -3.81 12.71 -5.86
N THR A 191 -4.14 12.38 -7.10
CA THR A 191 -3.21 12.35 -8.24
C THR A 191 -3.84 12.95 -9.49
N THR A 192 -3.01 13.29 -10.48
CA THR A 192 -3.47 13.81 -11.77
C THR A 192 -4.46 12.87 -12.45
N SER A 193 -4.31 11.55 -12.30
CA SER A 193 -5.26 10.56 -12.85
C SER A 193 -6.65 10.58 -12.20
N ASP A 194 -6.80 11.22 -11.03
CA ASP A 194 -8.11 11.48 -10.41
C ASP A 194 -8.80 12.73 -11.00
N GLY A 195 -8.13 13.48 -11.88
CA GLY A 195 -8.55 14.83 -12.27
C GLY A 195 -8.28 15.87 -11.19
N ALA A 196 -7.32 15.61 -10.29
CA ALA A 196 -6.98 16.50 -9.20
C ALA A 196 -6.48 17.87 -9.70
N ARG A 197 -7.05 18.96 -9.15
CA ARG A 197 -6.54 20.32 -9.33
C ARG A 197 -5.27 20.61 -8.52
N TYR A 198 -5.16 19.90 -7.39
CA TYR A 198 -4.01 19.92 -6.48
C TYR A 198 -3.56 18.46 -6.29
N PRO A 199 -2.82 17.88 -7.24
CA PRO A 199 -2.29 16.52 -7.11
C PRO A 199 -1.11 16.45 -6.13
N PHE A 200 -0.91 15.29 -5.49
CA PHE A 200 0.33 14.98 -4.79
C PHE A 200 1.43 14.66 -5.80
N CYS A 201 2.46 15.51 -5.89
CA CYS A 201 3.55 15.33 -6.83
C CYS A 201 4.60 14.36 -6.30
N VAL A 202 4.59 13.14 -6.81
CA VAL A 202 5.45 12.08 -6.31
C VAL A 202 6.92 12.39 -6.61
N PRO A 203 7.82 12.29 -5.62
CA PRO A 203 9.25 12.41 -5.89
C PRO A 203 9.75 11.38 -6.92
N ASN A 204 10.55 11.81 -7.90
CA ASN A 204 11.04 10.95 -9.01
C ASN A 204 11.65 9.61 -8.58
N GLN A 205 12.29 9.57 -7.41
CA GLN A 205 12.95 8.38 -6.87
C GLN A 205 12.19 7.76 -5.69
N TRP A 206 10.87 7.95 -5.61
CA TRP A 206 10.03 7.47 -4.50
C TRP A 206 10.22 6.00 -4.13
N TRP A 207 10.71 5.15 -5.02
CA TRP A 207 10.93 3.74 -4.72
C TRP A 207 12.19 3.51 -3.87
N LYS A 208 13.13 4.46 -3.83
CA LYS A 208 14.39 4.36 -3.07
C LYS A 208 14.16 4.65 -1.59
N GLY A 209 14.70 3.79 -0.72
CA GLY A 209 14.67 4.03 0.73
C GLY A 209 15.35 5.34 1.17
N SER A 210 16.26 5.89 0.36
CA SER A 210 16.95 7.15 0.63
C SER A 210 16.13 8.41 0.30
N THR A 211 15.03 8.29 -0.45
CA THR A 211 14.17 9.45 -0.75
C THR A 211 13.39 9.82 0.51
N THR A 212 13.50 11.07 0.94
CA THR A 212 12.69 11.62 2.04
C THR A 212 11.22 11.56 1.64
N ALA A 213 10.45 10.70 2.30
CA ALA A 213 9.01 10.62 2.11
C ALA A 213 8.25 11.42 3.18
N PHE A 214 8.84 11.57 4.37
CA PHE A 214 8.18 12.05 5.56
C PHE A 214 9.02 13.12 6.27
N ARG A 215 8.36 14.13 6.84
CA ARG A 215 8.92 15.00 7.90
C ARG A 215 7.79 15.61 8.72
N THR A 216 8.15 16.24 9.84
CA THR A 216 7.22 17.08 10.60
C THR A 216 7.11 18.46 9.94
N VAL A 217 5.90 18.90 9.61
CA VAL A 217 5.60 20.24 9.07
C VAL A 217 4.53 20.87 9.92
N SER A 218 4.77 22.09 10.41
CA SER A 218 3.82 22.82 11.26
C SER A 218 3.30 21.97 12.43
N SER A 219 4.22 21.30 13.12
CA SER A 219 3.96 20.39 14.25
C SER A 219 3.10 19.16 13.91
N LYS A 220 2.91 18.83 12.63
CA LYS A 220 2.19 17.63 12.18
C LYS A 220 3.06 16.68 11.39
N PRO A 221 2.85 15.36 11.50
CA PRO A 221 3.45 14.40 10.60
C PRO A 221 2.90 14.59 9.17
N ALA A 222 3.78 14.75 8.17
CA ALA A 222 3.39 15.05 6.80
C ALA A 222 4.18 14.24 5.75
N TRP A 223 3.49 13.83 4.68
CA TRP A 223 4.13 13.33 3.46
C TRP A 223 4.71 14.49 2.67
N ILE A 224 5.87 14.26 2.06
CA ILE A 224 6.60 15.28 1.29
C ILE A 224 6.57 14.95 -0.19
N ASP A 225 6.03 15.90 -0.96
CA ASP A 225 5.96 15.82 -2.40
C ASP A 225 7.27 16.34 -3.05
N ALA A 226 7.34 16.26 -4.39
CA ALA A 226 8.49 16.64 -5.19
C ALA A 226 8.83 18.14 -5.11
N HIS A 227 7.86 18.99 -4.76
CA HIS A 227 8.03 20.42 -4.57
C HIS A 227 8.36 20.78 -3.12
N GLY A 228 8.42 19.79 -2.24
CA GLY A 228 8.67 19.98 -0.82
C GLY A 228 7.44 20.45 -0.04
N ASN A 229 6.23 20.36 -0.58
CA ASN A 229 5.01 20.65 0.17
C ASN A 229 4.72 19.52 1.17
N GLY A 230 4.14 19.88 2.31
CA GLY A 230 3.75 18.94 3.36
C GLY A 230 2.28 18.56 3.28
N TRP A 231 1.97 17.27 3.25
CA TRP A 231 0.61 16.73 3.22
C TRP A 231 0.33 15.98 4.52
N ALA A 232 -0.40 16.61 5.44
CA ALA A 232 -0.72 16.05 6.75
C ALA A 232 -2.20 15.64 6.85
N ARG A 233 -2.50 14.69 7.74
CA ARG A 233 -3.88 14.43 8.13
C ARG A 233 -4.41 15.59 8.98
N PRO A 234 -5.71 15.89 8.91
CA PRO A 234 -6.30 16.90 9.77
C PRO A 234 -6.25 16.47 11.23
N ASN A 235 -6.20 17.45 12.13
CA ASN A 235 -6.12 17.22 13.58
C ASN A 235 -7.52 16.97 14.16
N ILE A 236 -8.17 15.88 13.75
CA ILE A 236 -9.53 15.52 14.15
C ILE A 236 -9.48 14.21 14.93
N ASN A 237 -10.19 14.14 16.06
CA ASN A 237 -10.32 12.90 16.84
C ASN A 237 -10.77 11.74 15.95
N GLY A 238 -10.03 10.63 15.98
CA GLY A 238 -10.29 9.46 15.14
C GLY A 238 -9.82 9.57 13.69
N GLY A 239 -9.16 10.66 13.28
CA GLY A 239 -8.52 10.80 11.96
C GLY A 239 -9.48 10.88 10.76
N ALA A 240 -10.77 11.13 11.03
CA ALA A 240 -11.89 10.97 10.10
C ALA A 240 -12.14 12.15 9.14
N GLY A 241 -11.20 13.09 9.00
CA GLY A 241 -11.35 14.14 7.99
C GLY A 241 -11.12 13.59 6.59
N TYR A 242 -12.02 13.88 5.65
CA TYR A 242 -11.93 13.47 4.24
C TYR A 242 -11.05 14.41 3.39
N HIS A 243 -10.01 14.97 4.00
CA HIS A 243 -9.11 15.91 3.36
C HIS A 243 -7.68 15.79 3.90
N TRP A 244 -6.77 16.43 3.19
CA TRP A 244 -5.38 16.65 3.56
C TRP A 244 -5.15 18.12 3.87
N ASP A 245 -4.45 18.40 4.97
CA ASP A 245 -3.88 19.71 5.23
C ASP A 245 -2.60 19.84 4.40
N VAL A 246 -2.60 20.73 3.41
CA VAL A 246 -1.46 20.92 2.50
C VAL A 246 -0.73 22.20 2.87
N PHE A 247 0.49 22.06 3.36
CA PHE A 247 1.41 23.14 3.69
C PHE A 247 2.31 23.40 2.48
N ILE A 248 2.01 24.48 1.75
CA ILE A 248 2.67 24.82 0.50
C ILE A 248 3.98 25.52 0.83
N GLN A 249 5.10 24.93 0.41
CA GLN A 249 6.45 25.45 0.63
C GLN A 249 7.06 26.02 -0.65
N ASP A 250 6.63 25.53 -1.81
CA ASP A 250 7.05 26.08 -3.09
C ASP A 250 6.56 27.53 -3.25
N THR A 251 7.49 28.44 -3.55
CA THR A 251 7.20 29.88 -3.64
C THR A 251 6.36 30.17 -4.88
N ALA A 252 6.58 29.46 -5.99
CA ALA A 252 5.79 29.64 -7.21
C ALA A 252 4.34 29.20 -7.00
N ALA A 253 4.11 28.02 -6.41
CA ALA A 253 2.79 27.56 -6.03
C ALA A 253 2.08 28.51 -5.04
N GLN A 254 2.80 29.04 -4.04
CA GLN A 254 2.23 30.02 -3.11
C GLN A 254 1.77 31.30 -3.82
N GLN A 255 2.55 31.82 -4.77
CA GLN A 255 2.17 32.99 -5.56
C GLN A 255 0.95 32.71 -6.45
N ALA A 256 0.90 31.53 -7.07
CA ALA A 256 -0.21 31.14 -7.94
C ALA A 256 -1.53 30.92 -7.18
N ILE A 257 -1.47 30.42 -5.96
CA ILE A 257 -2.65 30.11 -5.14
C ILE A 257 -3.04 31.29 -4.24
N GLY A 258 -2.06 32.13 -3.89
CA GLY A 258 -2.21 33.28 -3.00
C GLY A 258 -2.13 32.94 -1.50
N VAL A 259 -1.99 31.66 -1.14
CA VAL A 259 -1.89 31.21 0.25
C VAL A 259 -0.83 30.11 0.41
N ASN A 260 -0.31 29.96 1.63
CA ASN A 260 0.68 28.92 1.97
C ASN A 260 0.08 27.67 2.62
N GLN A 261 -1.26 27.60 2.73
CA GLN A 261 -1.94 26.45 3.28
C GLN A 261 -3.35 26.33 2.71
N ILE A 262 -3.71 25.13 2.27
CA ILE A 262 -5.05 24.76 1.79
C ILE A 262 -5.45 23.41 2.36
N ASN A 263 -6.73 23.08 2.31
CA ASN A 263 -7.20 21.72 2.59
C ASN A 263 -7.76 21.12 1.31
N VAL A 264 -7.30 19.92 0.98
CA VAL A 264 -7.59 19.26 -0.30
C VAL A 264 -8.32 17.95 -0.06
N VAL A 265 -9.42 17.73 -0.76
CA VAL A 265 -10.23 16.50 -0.64
C VAL A 265 -9.37 15.28 -0.93
N GLU A 266 -9.47 14.25 -0.09
CA GLU A 266 -8.73 13.01 -0.26
C GLU A 266 -9.36 12.10 -1.33
N PHE A 267 -8.57 11.20 -1.90
CA PHE A 267 -9.11 10.13 -2.71
C PHE A 267 -9.91 9.14 -1.84
N GLY A 268 -11.11 8.79 -2.31
CA GLY A 268 -12.03 7.90 -1.61
C GLY A 268 -12.98 8.61 -0.64
N ALA A 269 -12.92 9.94 -0.57
CA ALA A 269 -13.92 10.74 0.13
C ALA A 269 -15.33 10.51 -0.45
N PRO A 270 -16.40 10.54 0.38
CA PRO A 270 -17.76 10.45 -0.11
C PRO A 270 -18.12 11.68 -0.96
N SER A 271 -19.04 11.53 -1.92
CA SER A 271 -19.36 12.56 -2.90
C SER A 271 -19.70 13.97 -2.34
N PRO A 272 -20.35 14.11 -1.16
CA PRO A 272 -20.61 15.44 -0.57
C PRO A 272 -19.34 16.24 -0.22
N GLU A 273 -18.20 15.59 -0.02
CA GLU A 273 -16.94 16.24 0.34
C GLU A 273 -16.24 16.86 -0.89
N GLY A 274 -16.65 16.48 -2.10
CA GLY A 274 -16.09 16.96 -3.35
C GLY A 274 -15.28 15.91 -4.12
N ARG A 275 -14.49 16.37 -5.10
CA ARG A 275 -13.64 15.51 -5.94
C ARG A 275 -12.22 15.43 -5.36
N PRO A 276 -11.54 14.27 -5.45
CA PRO A 276 -10.15 14.14 -4.99
C PRO A 276 -9.26 15.22 -5.58
N GLY A 277 -8.44 15.87 -4.75
CA GLY A 277 -7.54 16.91 -5.24
C GLY A 277 -8.18 18.27 -5.49
N HIS A 278 -9.44 18.48 -5.11
CA HIS A 278 -10.07 19.81 -5.11
C HIS A 278 -9.95 20.48 -3.74
N LEU A 279 -10.09 21.81 -3.70
CA LEU A 279 -10.18 22.54 -2.42
C LEU A 279 -11.41 22.05 -1.64
N HIS A 280 -11.15 21.54 -0.44
CA HIS A 280 -12.17 21.22 0.55
C HIS A 280 -12.57 22.47 1.34
N HIS A 281 -11.57 23.16 1.92
CA HIS A 281 -11.72 24.50 2.47
C HIS A 281 -10.36 25.19 2.57
N VAL A 282 -10.37 26.50 2.74
CA VAL A 282 -9.18 27.30 3.07
C VAL A 282 -9.38 27.86 4.48
N PRO A 283 -8.35 27.93 5.34
CA PRO A 283 -8.48 28.58 6.65
C PRO A 283 -9.11 29.98 6.52
N SER A 284 -10.12 30.29 7.31
CA SER A 284 -10.95 31.50 7.14
C SER A 284 -10.14 32.80 7.06
N ALA A 285 -9.05 32.89 7.84
CA ALA A 285 -8.13 34.03 7.83
C ALA A 285 -7.41 34.26 6.48
N LYS A 286 -7.41 33.27 5.58
CA LYS A 286 -6.71 33.29 4.29
C LYS A 286 -7.67 33.30 3.09
N GLN A 287 -8.98 33.17 3.32
CA GLN A 287 -9.97 32.95 2.27
C GLN A 287 -10.01 34.09 1.24
N ALA A 288 -9.80 35.34 1.67
CA ALA A 288 -9.81 36.51 0.79
C ALA A 288 -8.61 36.57 -0.18
N ALA A 289 -7.54 35.82 0.08
CA ALA A 289 -6.32 35.84 -0.72
C ALA A 289 -6.25 34.71 -1.76
N VAL A 290 -7.24 33.82 -1.80
CA VAL A 290 -7.20 32.62 -2.65
C VAL A 290 -7.46 32.97 -4.10
N MET A 291 -6.53 32.61 -4.98
CA MET A 291 -6.65 32.72 -6.44
C MET A 291 -7.04 31.39 -7.10
N ASP A 292 -6.87 30.27 -6.39
CA ASP A 292 -7.25 28.92 -6.80
C ASP A 292 -6.64 28.47 -8.15
N ALA A 293 -5.43 28.88 -8.52
CA ALA A 293 -4.87 28.49 -9.83
C ALA A 293 -4.65 26.98 -10.02
N GLY A 294 -4.57 26.20 -8.93
CA GLY A 294 -4.13 24.79 -8.98
C GLY A 294 -2.62 24.64 -9.18
N TRP A 295 -2.15 23.40 -9.32
CA TRP A 295 -0.81 23.10 -9.83
C TRP A 295 -0.77 21.75 -10.54
N SER A 296 0.32 21.50 -11.25
CA SER A 296 0.62 20.23 -11.90
C SER A 296 1.96 19.67 -11.44
N CYS A 297 2.06 18.35 -11.51
CA CYS A 297 3.31 17.61 -11.54
C CYS A 297 3.70 17.40 -13.03
#